data_AF-A0A0F8Z2T3-F1
#
_entry.id   AF-A0A0F8Z2T3-F1
#
_cell.length_a   1.000
_cell.length_b   1.000
_cell.length_c   1.000
_cell.angle_alpha   90.00
_cell.angle_beta   90.00
_cell.angle_gamma   90.00
#
_symmetry.space_group_name_H-M   'P 1'
#
loop_
_entity.id
_entity.type
_entity.pdbx_description
1 polymer ?
#
loop_
_entity_poly.entity_id
_entity_poly.type
_entity_poly.pdbx_seq_one_letter_code
_entity_poly.pdbx_strand_id
1 'polypeptide(L)'
;MEPQFAFKIEAGSMIFDRPDILTIYVENVLYERGYITLHKSKGPSKTNEQLAYYYAVVVETAFQQMIADGNDDITILIAGRERTLPLTRDVVDLILKDAYAKSIGAGKVLKRNMSKMDCMALIDFVIRWCAKYLHCVIPEPDTNWRDS
;
A
#
# COMPACT_ATOMS: atom_id res chain seq x y z
N MET A 1 2.50 16.02 -21.31
CA MET A 1 3.97 16.09 -21.29
C MET A 1 4.37 16.36 -19.85
N GLU A 2 5.08 15.43 -19.21
CA GLU A 2 5.56 15.62 -17.83
C GLU A 2 6.72 16.62 -17.83
N PRO A 3 6.84 17.50 -16.83
CA PRO A 3 7.97 18.41 -16.77
C PRO A 3 9.26 17.60 -16.57
N GLN A 4 10.20 17.78 -17.49
CA GLN A 4 11.54 17.18 -17.45
C GLN A 4 12.54 18.29 -17.12
N PHE A 5 13.27 18.12 -16.03
CA PHE A 5 14.36 19.02 -15.66
C PHE A 5 15.67 18.34 -16.04
N ALA A 6 16.29 18.84 -17.11
CA ALA A 6 17.59 18.35 -17.55
C ALA A 6 18.68 18.82 -16.57
N PHE A 7 19.59 17.93 -16.20
CA PHE A 7 20.76 18.27 -15.40
C PHE A 7 22.01 17.59 -15.93
N LYS A 8 23.16 18.12 -15.52
CA LYS A 8 24.48 17.57 -15.82
C LYS A 8 25.17 17.23 -14.50
N ILE A 9 25.79 16.06 -14.44
CA ILE A 9 26.66 15.67 -13.35
C ILE A 9 28.10 15.96 -13.75
N GLU A 10 28.81 16.74 -12.96
CA GLU A 10 30.25 16.99 -13.12
C GLU A 10 30.95 16.63 -11.81
N ALA A 11 31.91 15.69 -11.87
CA ALA A 11 32.72 15.29 -10.71
C ALA A 11 31.89 14.98 -9.44
N GLY A 12 30.80 14.20 -9.57
CA GLY A 12 29.95 13.81 -8.46
C GLY A 12 28.99 14.90 -7.95
N SER A 13 28.91 16.06 -8.62
CA SER A 13 28.01 17.17 -8.25
C SER A 13 26.92 17.39 -9.31
N MET A 14 25.66 17.51 -8.86
CA MET A 14 24.53 17.92 -9.71
C MET A 14 24.41 19.45 -9.73
N ILE A 15 24.60 20.08 -10.89
CA ILE A 15 24.53 21.55 -10.99
C ILE A 15 23.07 22.00 -11.06
N PHE A 16 22.50 22.35 -9.91
CA PHE A 16 21.29 23.17 -9.75
C PHE A 16 21.66 24.47 -9.03
N ASP A 17 20.96 25.58 -9.30
CA ASP A 17 21.41 26.94 -8.97
C ASP A 17 21.54 27.29 -7.44
N ARG A 18 21.38 26.33 -6.49
CA ARG A 18 21.60 26.43 -5.00
C ARG A 18 21.71 25.02 -4.34
N PRO A 19 22.28 24.84 -3.11
CA PRO A 19 23.08 23.67 -2.75
C PRO A 19 22.29 22.38 -2.41
N ASP A 20 22.51 21.34 -3.22
CA ASP A 20 23.05 20.02 -2.88
C ASP A 20 22.37 19.11 -1.83
N ILE A 21 21.04 18.93 -1.93
CA ILE A 21 20.36 17.77 -1.29
C ILE A 21 20.50 16.48 -2.12
N LEU A 22 20.75 16.59 -3.42
CA LEU A 22 20.72 15.45 -4.35
C LEU A 22 22.10 14.84 -4.66
N THR A 23 23.18 15.50 -4.23
CA THR A 23 24.58 15.09 -4.46
C THR A 23 24.87 13.68 -3.92
N ILE A 24 24.25 13.31 -2.79
CA ILE A 24 24.32 11.96 -2.18
C ILE A 24 23.89 10.85 -3.15
N TYR A 25 23.02 11.14 -4.12
CA TYR A 25 22.51 10.16 -5.08
C TYR A 25 23.38 10.04 -6.35
N VAL A 26 24.36 10.93 -6.52
CA VAL A 26 25.24 10.99 -7.70
C VAL A 26 26.72 11.02 -7.37
N GLU A 27 27.09 10.89 -6.09
CA GLU A 27 28.46 11.04 -5.56
C GLU A 27 29.49 10.13 -6.25
N ASN A 28 29.04 9.00 -6.84
CA ASN A 28 29.87 8.05 -7.58
C ASN A 28 29.57 7.99 -9.08
N VAL A 29 28.76 8.91 -9.60
CA VAL A 29 28.41 9.00 -11.03
C VAL A 29 29.21 10.14 -11.65
N LEU A 30 30.03 9.83 -12.65
CA LEU A 30 30.91 10.81 -13.30
C LEU A 30 30.44 11.08 -14.73
N TYR A 31 30.19 12.36 -15.04
CA TYR A 31 30.00 12.88 -16.40
C TYR A 31 28.78 12.33 -17.17
N GLU A 32 27.65 12.16 -16.49
CA GLU A 32 26.39 11.75 -17.12
C GLU A 32 25.36 12.89 -17.22
N ARG A 33 24.50 12.79 -18.24
CA ARG A 33 23.32 13.65 -18.40
C ARG A 33 22.10 12.90 -17.91
N GLY A 34 21.35 13.51 -17.00
CA GLY A 34 20.12 12.93 -16.46
C GLY A 34 18.93 13.85 -16.66
N TYR A 35 17.74 13.30 -16.46
CA TYR A 35 16.51 14.07 -16.35
C TYR A 35 15.80 13.71 -15.05
N ILE A 36 15.32 14.72 -14.33
CA ILE A 36 14.36 14.52 -13.24
C ILE A 36 12.97 14.59 -13.86
N THR A 37 12.22 13.50 -13.75
CA THR A 37 10.79 13.46 -14.10
C THR A 37 9.96 13.63 -12.84
N LEU A 38 9.11 14.66 -12.80
CA LEU A 38 8.10 14.78 -11.75
C LEU A 38 6.80 14.14 -12.22
N HIS A 39 6.43 13.03 -11.57
CA HIS A 39 5.15 12.39 -11.81
C HIS A 39 4.04 13.13 -11.06
N LYS A 40 3.01 13.61 -11.79
CA LYS A 40 1.81 14.17 -11.15
C LYS A 40 0.98 13.02 -10.54
N SER A 41 0.92 12.98 -9.21
CA SER A 41 -0.07 12.19 -8.47
C SER A 41 -1.48 12.56 -8.97
N LYS A 42 -2.26 11.59 -9.48
CA LYS A 42 -3.63 11.79 -10.00
C LYS A 42 -4.69 12.08 -8.92
N GLY A 43 -4.34 12.82 -7.88
CA GLY A 43 -5.15 13.09 -6.70
C GLY A 43 -4.29 13.11 -5.44
N PRO A 44 -4.85 13.44 -4.26
CA PRO A 44 -4.13 13.25 -3.01
C PRO A 44 -3.77 11.77 -2.90
N SER A 45 -2.47 11.47 -2.89
CA SER A 45 -1.97 10.13 -2.61
C SER A 45 -2.48 9.71 -1.22
N LYS A 46 -2.87 8.44 -1.09
CA LYS A 46 -3.16 7.83 0.23
C LYS A 46 -2.00 8.13 1.20
N THR A 47 -2.32 8.48 2.42
CA THR A 47 -1.30 8.91 3.39
C THR A 47 -0.59 7.70 3.98
N ASN A 48 0.65 7.86 4.45
CA ASN A 48 1.40 6.77 5.07
C ASN A 48 0.68 6.24 6.31
N GLU A 49 -0.04 7.11 7.03
CA GLU A 49 -0.84 6.76 8.20
C GLU A 49 -2.03 5.87 7.83
N GLN A 50 -2.71 6.12 6.69
CA GLN A 50 -3.79 5.26 6.23
C GLN A 50 -3.29 3.85 5.88
N LEU A 51 -2.10 3.77 5.26
CA LEU A 51 -1.46 2.50 4.97
C LEU A 51 -1.00 1.81 6.26
N ALA A 52 -0.39 2.54 7.17
CA ALA A 52 0.07 2.02 8.46
C ALA A 52 -1.10 1.43 9.24
N TYR A 53 -2.20 2.17 9.38
CA TYR A 53 -3.41 1.68 10.03
C TYR A 53 -3.99 0.45 9.32
N TYR A 54 -4.09 0.46 7.99
CA TYR A 54 -4.60 -0.69 7.24
C TYR A 54 -3.75 -1.95 7.46
N TYR A 55 -2.42 -1.86 7.40
CA TYR A 55 -1.58 -3.05 7.53
C TYR A 55 -1.36 -3.48 8.97
N ALA A 56 -1.04 -2.54 9.86
CA ALA A 56 -0.66 -2.85 11.24
C ALA A 56 -1.86 -3.13 12.14
N VAL A 57 -3.04 -2.60 11.80
CA VAL A 57 -4.25 -2.77 12.60
C VAL A 57 -5.27 -3.62 11.85
N VAL A 58 -5.77 -3.15 10.71
CA VAL A 58 -6.91 -3.80 10.03
C VAL A 58 -6.57 -5.24 9.59
N VAL A 59 -5.47 -5.41 8.84
CA VAL A 59 -5.03 -6.74 8.35
C VAL A 59 -4.60 -7.63 9.51
N GLU A 60 -3.90 -7.08 10.50
CA GLU A 60 -3.45 -7.85 11.66
C GLU A 60 -4.63 -8.38 12.48
N THR A 61 -5.60 -7.53 12.81
CA THR A 61 -6.78 -7.95 13.57
C THR A 61 -7.58 -9.02 12.82
N ALA A 62 -7.78 -8.87 11.51
CA ALA A 62 -8.45 -9.88 10.71
C ALA A 62 -7.68 -11.21 10.69
N PHE A 63 -6.34 -11.16 10.55
CA PHE A 63 -5.49 -12.34 10.57
C PHE A 63 -5.54 -13.07 11.92
N GLN A 64 -5.39 -12.34 13.04
CA GLN A 64 -5.46 -12.93 14.37
C GLN A 64 -6.83 -13.54 14.66
N GLN A 65 -7.91 -12.90 14.20
CA GLN A 65 -9.25 -13.48 14.33
C GLN A 65 -9.38 -14.78 13.55
N MET A 66 -8.96 -14.81 12.28
CA MET A 66 -9.03 -16.03 11.46
C MET A 66 -8.22 -17.19 12.08
N ILE A 67 -7.06 -16.90 12.67
CA ILE A 67 -6.28 -17.87 13.42
C ILE A 67 -7.02 -18.33 14.69
N ALA A 68 -7.61 -17.40 15.45
CA ALA A 68 -8.38 -17.72 16.66
C ALA A 68 -9.64 -18.57 16.35
N ASP A 69 -10.22 -18.41 15.17
CA ASP A 69 -11.32 -19.23 14.66
C ASP A 69 -10.86 -20.63 14.22
N GLY A 70 -9.55 -20.93 14.30
CA GLY A 70 -8.96 -22.24 14.01
C GLY A 70 -8.55 -22.43 12.55
N ASN A 71 -8.39 -21.36 11.76
CA ASN A 71 -7.95 -21.45 10.37
C ASN A 71 -6.43 -21.33 10.26
N ASP A 72 -5.75 -22.45 9.99
CA ASP A 72 -4.29 -22.46 9.77
C ASP A 72 -3.93 -22.33 8.27
N ASP A 73 -4.87 -22.69 7.40
CA ASP A 73 -4.70 -22.68 5.96
C ASP A 73 -5.94 -22.15 5.22
N ILE A 74 -5.75 -21.87 3.93
CA ILE A 74 -6.82 -21.54 3.00
C ILE A 74 -6.79 -22.57 1.88
N THR A 75 -7.97 -23.09 1.53
CA THR A 75 -8.12 -23.92 0.35
C THR A 75 -8.70 -23.10 -0.79
N ILE A 76 -7.97 -23.02 -1.91
CA ILE A 76 -8.41 -22.37 -3.14
C ILE A 76 -8.62 -23.40 -4.24
N LEU A 77 -9.68 -23.21 -5.03
CA LEU A 77 -9.97 -24.03 -6.19
C LEU A 77 -9.46 -23.35 -7.46
N ILE A 78 -8.49 -23.95 -8.15
CA ILE A 78 -7.95 -23.45 -9.43
C ILE A 78 -8.19 -24.51 -10.50
N ALA A 79 -8.98 -24.17 -11.52
CA ALA A 79 -9.29 -25.08 -12.64
C ALA A 79 -9.76 -26.48 -12.18
N GLY A 80 -10.60 -26.53 -11.14
CA GLY A 80 -11.11 -27.78 -10.57
C GLY A 80 -10.14 -28.54 -9.68
N ARG A 81 -8.96 -27.98 -9.36
CA ARG A 81 -7.99 -28.55 -8.43
C ARG A 81 -7.91 -27.73 -7.16
N GLU A 82 -7.99 -28.41 -6.03
CA GLU A 82 -7.75 -27.80 -4.73
C GLU A 82 -6.26 -27.55 -4.53
N ARG A 83 -5.94 -26.37 -4.01
CA ARG A 83 -4.63 -26.04 -3.47
C ARG A 83 -4.80 -25.44 -2.09
N THR A 84 -4.09 -26.00 -1.14
CA THR A 84 -4.01 -25.50 0.23
C THR A 84 -2.80 -24.58 0.35
N LEU A 85 -2.99 -23.40 0.93
CA LEU A 85 -1.96 -22.41 1.19
C LEU A 85 -1.99 -22.04 2.67
N PRO A 86 -0.83 -21.79 3.32
CA PRO A 86 -0.84 -21.32 4.70
C PRO A 86 -1.57 -19.98 4.81
N LEU A 87 -2.33 -19.81 5.89
CA LEU A 87 -2.93 -18.52 6.20
C LEU A 87 -1.82 -17.56 6.62
N THR A 88 -1.64 -16.49 5.85
CA THR A 88 -0.66 -15.44 6.13
C THR A 88 -1.30 -14.07 6.01
N ARG A 89 -0.68 -13.04 6.57
CA ARG A 89 -1.14 -11.65 6.46
C ARG A 89 -1.33 -11.20 5.01
N ASP A 90 -0.43 -11.63 4.11
CA ASP A 90 -0.53 -11.31 2.69
C ASP A 90 -1.76 -11.97 2.03
N VAL A 91 -2.07 -13.20 2.44
CA VAL A 91 -3.29 -13.91 2.00
C VAL A 91 -4.54 -13.19 2.52
N VAL A 92 -4.54 -12.75 3.78
CA VAL A 92 -5.64 -11.96 4.35
C VAL A 92 -5.81 -10.63 3.60
N ASP A 93 -4.74 -9.89 3.35
CA ASP A 93 -4.78 -8.67 2.53
C ASP A 93 -5.40 -8.92 1.14
N LEU A 94 -5.07 -10.04 0.51
CA LEU A 94 -5.66 -10.43 -0.77
C LEU A 94 -7.16 -10.72 -0.67
N ILE A 95 -7.59 -11.49 0.35
CA ILE A 95 -9.01 -11.80 0.59
C ILE A 95 -9.81 -10.51 0.80
N LEU A 96 -9.32 -9.60 1.64
CA LEU A 96 -10.00 -8.35 1.95
C LEU A 96 -10.12 -7.43 0.73
N LYS A 97 -9.07 -7.33 -0.09
CA LYS A 97 -9.12 -6.58 -1.35
C LYS A 97 -10.05 -7.21 -2.37
N ASP A 98 -10.08 -8.53 -2.46
CA ASP A 98 -10.96 -9.25 -3.39
C ASP A 98 -12.43 -9.05 -3.01
N ALA A 99 -12.75 -9.12 -1.71
CA ALA A 99 -14.07 -8.80 -1.18
C ALA A 99 -14.49 -7.37 -1.53
N TYR A 100 -13.59 -6.39 -1.36
CA TYR A 100 -13.85 -5.01 -1.76
C TYR A 100 -14.03 -4.86 -3.26
N ALA A 101 -13.15 -5.47 -4.07
CA ALA A 101 -13.22 -5.43 -5.53
C ALA A 101 -14.57 -5.93 -6.04
N LYS A 102 -15.04 -7.07 -5.51
CA LYS A 102 -16.37 -7.63 -5.79
C LYS A 102 -17.49 -6.68 -5.40
N SER A 103 -17.39 -6.00 -4.26
CA SER A 103 -18.42 -5.07 -3.78
C SER A 103 -18.63 -3.86 -4.70
N ILE A 104 -17.58 -3.42 -5.40
CA ILE A 104 -17.63 -2.27 -6.32
C ILE A 104 -17.67 -2.68 -7.80
N GLY A 105 -17.82 -3.98 -8.09
CA GLY A 105 -17.82 -4.48 -9.48
C GLY A 105 -16.48 -4.32 -10.20
N ALA A 106 -15.37 -4.17 -9.48
CA ALA A 106 -14.03 -4.07 -10.05
C ALA A 106 -13.39 -5.47 -10.17
N GLY A 107 -12.68 -5.73 -11.28
CA GLY A 107 -11.99 -7.01 -11.46
C GLY A 107 -10.77 -7.19 -10.55
N LYS A 108 -10.04 -6.11 -10.26
CA LYS A 108 -8.91 -6.12 -9.31
C LYS A 108 -8.66 -4.76 -8.72
N VAL A 109 -8.33 -4.76 -7.44
CA VAL A 109 -7.97 -3.56 -6.69
C VAL A 109 -6.45 -3.49 -6.53
N LEU A 110 -5.80 -2.55 -7.24
CA LEU A 110 -4.35 -2.33 -7.19
C LEU A 110 -4.02 -1.12 -6.30
N LYS A 111 -3.29 -1.34 -5.20
CA LYS A 111 -2.90 -0.31 -4.22
C LYS A 111 -2.22 0.92 -4.85
N ARG A 112 -1.38 0.72 -5.88
CA ARG A 112 -0.68 1.81 -6.58
C ARG A 112 -1.62 2.77 -7.32
N ASN A 113 -2.84 2.32 -7.64
CA ASN A 113 -3.82 3.09 -8.39
C ASN A 113 -4.87 3.76 -7.48
N MET A 114 -4.85 3.49 -6.17
CA MET A 114 -5.80 4.07 -5.24
C MET A 114 -5.50 5.53 -4.93
N SER A 115 -6.53 6.37 -5.03
CA SER A 115 -6.56 7.67 -4.39
C SER A 115 -6.70 7.53 -2.87
N LYS A 116 -6.51 8.64 -2.14
CA LYS A 116 -6.82 8.72 -0.70
C LYS A 116 -8.26 8.27 -0.39
N MET A 117 -9.24 8.68 -1.21
CA MET A 117 -10.64 8.33 -1.02
C MET A 117 -10.90 6.84 -1.24
N ASP A 118 -10.28 6.24 -2.26
CA ASP A 118 -10.41 4.80 -2.50
C ASP A 118 -9.83 3.98 -1.36
N CYS A 119 -8.72 4.46 -0.77
CA CYS A 119 -8.11 3.83 0.39
C CYS A 119 -9.01 3.91 1.63
N MET A 120 -9.67 5.04 1.85
CA MET A 120 -10.65 5.19 2.94
C MET A 120 -11.87 4.29 2.74
N ALA A 121 -12.40 4.24 1.52
CA ALA A 121 -13.53 3.39 1.18
C ALA A 121 -13.20 1.90 1.35
N LEU A 122 -11.98 1.48 0.97
CA LEU A 122 -11.48 0.14 1.26
C LEU A 122 -11.46 -0.13 2.77
N ILE A 123 -10.87 0.76 3.56
CA ILE A 123 -10.74 0.57 5.02
C ILE A 123 -12.12 0.45 5.67
N ASP A 124 -13.05 1.38 5.38
CA ASP A 124 -14.42 1.35 5.93
C ASP A 124 -15.17 0.07 5.51
N PHE A 125 -15.08 -0.31 4.24
CA PHE A 125 -15.66 -1.56 3.77
C PHE A 125 -15.11 -2.77 4.54
N VAL A 126 -13.79 -2.86 4.67
CA VAL A 126 -13.13 -3.99 5.33
C VAL A 126 -13.53 -4.08 6.80
N ILE A 127 -13.58 -2.96 7.53
CA ILE A 127 -14.03 -2.95 8.93
C ILE A 127 -15.44 -3.53 9.04
N ARG A 128 -16.37 -3.08 8.20
CA ARG A 128 -17.76 -3.60 8.20
C ARG A 128 -17.82 -5.06 7.78
N TRP A 129 -17.00 -5.46 6.82
CA TRP A 129 -16.93 -6.84 6.35
C TRP A 129 -16.41 -7.77 7.45
N CYS A 130 -15.33 -7.40 8.11
CA CYS A 130 -14.76 -8.14 9.24
C CYS A 130 -15.76 -8.26 10.39
N ALA A 131 -16.43 -7.18 10.78
CA ALA A 131 -17.47 -7.23 11.80
C ALA A 131 -18.64 -8.17 11.43
N LYS A 132 -19.03 -8.19 10.15
CA LYS A 132 -20.15 -9.01 9.67
C LYS A 132 -19.81 -10.50 9.53
N TYR A 133 -18.61 -10.82 9.04
CA TYR A 133 -18.25 -12.17 8.61
C TYR A 133 -17.23 -12.86 9.49
N LEU A 134 -16.36 -12.11 10.17
CA LEU A 134 -15.38 -12.64 11.12
C LEU A 134 -15.77 -12.34 12.58
N HIS A 135 -16.84 -11.58 12.79
CA HIS A 135 -17.30 -11.17 14.13
C HIS A 135 -16.23 -10.47 14.98
N CYS A 136 -15.24 -9.84 14.36
CA CYS A 136 -14.19 -9.08 15.05
C CYS A 136 -14.41 -7.58 14.99
N VAL A 137 -13.95 -6.90 16.03
CA VAL A 137 -13.96 -5.44 16.15
C VAL A 137 -12.56 -4.94 15.81
N ILE A 138 -12.46 -4.13 14.77
CA ILE A 138 -11.20 -3.49 14.41
C ILE A 138 -11.05 -2.21 15.25
N PRO A 139 -9.96 -2.06 16.02
CA PRO A 139 -9.71 -0.88 16.84
C PRO A 139 -9.63 0.38 15.99
N GLU A 140 -10.09 1.51 16.53
CA GLU A 140 -9.92 2.81 15.87
C GLU A 140 -8.44 3.19 15.72
N PRO A 141 -8.08 4.06 14.74
CA PRO A 141 -6.73 4.57 14.62
C PRO A 141 -6.33 5.31 15.90
N ASP A 142 -5.16 5.00 16.46
CA ASP A 142 -4.64 5.72 17.61
C ASP A 142 -4.46 7.19 17.26
N THR A 143 -5.21 8.06 17.94
CA THR A 143 -5.16 9.50 17.75
C THR A 143 -3.92 10.14 18.38
N ASN A 144 -3.23 9.42 19.26
CA ASN A 144 -2.07 9.92 20.02
C ASN A 144 -0.72 9.43 19.48
N TRP A 145 -0.66 8.88 18.27
CA TRP A 145 0.59 8.35 17.68
C TRP A 145 1.74 9.37 17.56
N ARG A 146 1.43 10.68 17.66
CA ARG A 146 2.43 11.76 17.64
C ARG A 146 3.11 12.01 18.99
N ASP A 147 2.54 11.48 20.07
CA ASP A 147 3.06 11.67 21.44
C ASP A 147 3.94 10.48 21.88
N SER A 148 4.36 9.63 20.92
CA SER A 148 5.18 8.42 21.12
C SER A 148 6.61 8.60 20.59
#